data_AF-A0A536V0N3-F1
#
_entry.id   AF-A0A536V0N3-F1
#
_cell.length_a   1.000
_cell.length_b   1.000
_cell.length_c   1.000
_cell.angle_alpha   90.00
_cell.angle_beta   90.00
_cell.angle_gamma   90.00
#
_symmetry.space_group_name_H-M   'P 1'
#
loop_
_entity.id
_entity.type
_entity.pdbx_description
1 polymer ?
#
loop_
_entity_poly.entity_id
_entity_poly.type
_entity_poly.pdbx_seq_one_letter_code
_entity_poly.pdbx_strand_id
1 'polypeptide(L)'
;MNKKLIIAWIVIFVAWMCGSFVVHGVLLHDEYARLTNLFRPEADAQKYFPLLILAHVILAGALVWIYSRGVEATPWLPQGLRFGLAIALLTIVPTYIIYYVVQPMPSALVIKQIAFDGILMLILGAIVAFVYRQPESASAR
;
A
#
# COMPACT_ATOMS: atom_id res chain seq x y z
N MET A 1 -10.12 -19.28 -10.24
CA MET A 1 -9.10 -18.24 -9.92
C MET A 1 -7.72 -18.84 -10.13
N ASN A 2 -6.81 -18.13 -10.81
CA ASN A 2 -5.45 -18.61 -11.07
C ASN A 2 -4.69 -18.75 -9.72
N LYS A 3 -4.04 -19.91 -9.47
CA LYS A 3 -3.25 -20.15 -8.25
C LYS A 3 -2.24 -19.02 -8.00
N LYS A 4 -1.66 -18.46 -9.07
CA LYS A 4 -0.72 -17.33 -9.02
C LYS A 4 -1.33 -16.06 -8.42
N LEU A 5 -2.60 -15.77 -8.75
CA LEU A 5 -3.32 -14.61 -8.23
C LEU A 5 -3.55 -14.72 -6.73
N ILE A 6 -3.95 -15.90 -6.24
CA ILE A 6 -4.19 -16.13 -4.81
C ILE A 6 -2.87 -16.00 -4.02
N ILE A 7 -1.78 -16.59 -4.51
CA ILE A 7 -0.46 -16.47 -3.88
C ILE A 7 -0.02 -15.00 -3.82
N ALA A 8 -0.12 -14.28 -4.94
CA ALA A 8 0.24 -12.87 -4.99
C ALA A 8 -0.61 -12.02 -4.03
N TRP A 9 -1.91 -12.31 -3.93
CA TRP A 9 -2.80 -11.63 -3.00
C TRP A 9 -2.36 -11.82 -1.55
N ILE A 10 -2.11 -13.07 -1.11
CA ILE A 10 -1.65 -13.36 0.25
C ILE A 10 -0.31 -12.66 0.53
N VAL A 11 0.65 -12.73 -0.40
CA VAL A 11 1.96 -12.08 -0.27
C VAL A 11 1.82 -10.56 -0.11
N ILE A 12 1.02 -9.92 -0.96
CA ILE A 12 0.81 -8.47 -0.89
C ILE A 12 0.04 -8.09 0.37
N PHE A 13 -0.95 -8.87 0.79
CA PHE A 13 -1.69 -8.62 2.03
C PHE A 13 -0.75 -8.58 3.24
N VAL A 14 0.10 -9.61 3.38
CA VAL A 14 1.08 -9.67 4.49
C VAL A 14 2.08 -8.53 4.39
N ALA A 15 2.67 -8.29 3.22
CA ALA A 15 3.64 -7.22 3.02
C ALA A 15 3.04 -5.83 3.32
N TRP A 16 1.80 -5.58 2.88
CA TRP A 16 1.10 -4.34 3.13
C TRP A 16 0.78 -4.18 4.61
N MET A 17 0.23 -5.20 5.28
CA MET A 17 -0.03 -5.16 6.72
C MET A 17 1.23 -4.85 7.52
N CYS A 18 2.35 -5.54 7.24
CA CYS A 18 3.62 -5.29 7.91
C CYS A 18 4.15 -3.88 7.62
N GLY A 19 4.10 -3.45 6.35
CA GLY A 19 4.53 -2.12 5.94
C GLY A 19 3.72 -1.01 6.61
N SER A 20 2.39 -1.13 6.61
CA SER A 20 1.49 -0.16 7.24
C SER A 20 1.66 -0.12 8.76
N PHE A 21 1.95 -1.27 9.41
CA PHE A 21 2.32 -1.27 10.82
C PHE A 21 3.64 -0.49 11.06
N VAL A 22 4.66 -0.70 10.24
CA VAL A 22 5.92 0.06 10.34
C VAL A 22 5.68 1.55 10.13
N VAL A 23 4.93 1.94 9.10
CA VAL A 23 4.66 3.35 8.80
C VAL A 23 3.82 4.01 9.90
N HIS A 24 2.66 3.46 10.24
CA HIS A 24 1.71 4.13 11.13
C HIS A 24 1.89 3.78 12.61
N GLY A 25 2.25 2.53 12.91
CA GLY A 25 2.43 2.03 14.27
C GLY A 25 3.81 2.31 14.85
N VAL A 26 4.80 2.63 14.02
CA VAL A 26 6.18 2.93 14.47
C VAL A 26 6.63 4.32 14.03
N LEU A 27 6.77 4.57 12.72
CA LEU A 27 7.39 5.81 12.23
C LEU A 27 6.56 7.07 12.51
N LEU A 28 5.23 6.96 12.43
CA LEU A 28 4.30 8.07 12.63
C LEU A 28 3.59 8.05 13.99
N HIS A 29 3.87 7.05 14.83
CA HIS A 29 3.15 6.84 16.08
C HIS A 29 3.17 8.07 16.99
N ASP A 30 4.36 8.61 17.27
CA ASP A 30 4.52 9.76 18.15
C ASP A 30 3.84 11.03 17.62
N GLU A 31 3.74 11.18 16.29
CA GLU A 31 3.03 12.30 15.68
C GLU A 31 1.53 12.15 15.81
N TYR A 32 1.00 10.93 15.65
CA TYR A 32 -0.42 10.66 15.88
C TYR A 32 -0.82 10.82 17.35
N ALA A 33 0.04 10.41 18.29
CA ALA A 33 -0.21 10.55 19.72
C ALA A 33 -0.37 12.02 20.18
N ARG A 34 0.19 12.97 19.42
CA ARG A 34 0.05 14.41 19.68
C ARG A 34 -1.27 15.00 19.17
N LEU A 35 -2.03 14.25 18.35
CA LEU A 35 -3.29 14.72 17.77
C LEU A 35 -4.48 14.32 18.65
N THR A 36 -4.74 15.11 19.69
CA THR A 36 -5.68 14.74 20.77
C THR A 36 -7.16 14.69 20.36
N ASN A 37 -7.56 15.40 19.30
CA ASN A 37 -8.97 15.55 18.91
C ASN A 37 -9.26 15.12 17.46
N LEU A 38 -8.32 14.46 16.79
CA LEU A 38 -8.49 14.04 15.40
C LEU A 38 -8.87 12.56 15.26
N PHE A 39 -8.17 11.68 15.99
CA PHE A 39 -8.38 10.25 15.91
C PHE A 39 -9.25 9.74 17.06
N ARG A 40 -9.87 8.58 16.84
CA ARG A 40 -10.53 7.85 17.93
C ARG A 40 -9.49 7.47 18.99
N PRO A 41 -9.87 7.47 20.29
CA PRO A 41 -9.02 6.91 21.33
C PRO A 41 -8.60 5.48 21.00
N GLU A 42 -7.39 5.08 21.38
CA GLU A 42 -6.84 3.76 21.04
C GLU A 42 -7.76 2.61 21.48
N ALA A 43 -8.25 2.66 22.72
CA ALA A 43 -9.16 1.65 23.26
C ALA A 43 -10.46 1.51 22.43
N ASP A 44 -10.92 2.58 21.79
CA ASP A 44 -12.07 2.54 20.89
C ASP A 44 -11.69 2.10 19.48
N ALA A 45 -10.54 2.52 18.98
CA ALA A 45 -10.04 2.12 17.66
C ALA A 45 -9.80 0.61 17.57
N GLN A 46 -9.28 -0.02 18.62
CA GLN A 46 -9.01 -1.47 18.69
C GLN A 46 -10.26 -2.33 18.42
N LYS A 47 -11.45 -1.85 18.81
CA LYS A 47 -12.72 -2.54 18.55
C LYS A 47 -13.01 -2.69 17.04
N TYR A 48 -12.45 -1.81 16.22
CA TYR A 48 -12.63 -1.78 14.77
C TYR A 48 -11.42 -2.36 14.01
N PHE A 49 -10.42 -2.90 14.70
CA PHE A 49 -9.24 -3.50 14.06
C PHE A 49 -9.58 -4.58 13.02
N PRO A 50 -10.63 -5.42 13.19
CA PRO A 50 -11.06 -6.34 12.13
C PRO A 50 -11.44 -5.66 10.81
N LEU A 51 -12.01 -4.44 10.86
CA LEU A 51 -12.31 -3.67 9.65
C LEU A 51 -11.05 -3.15 8.97
N LEU A 52 -10.01 -2.83 9.75
CA LEU A 52 -8.70 -2.47 9.21
C LEU A 52 -8.07 -3.66 8.47
N ILE A 53 -8.14 -4.86 9.04
CA ILE A 53 -7.69 -6.08 8.37
C ILE A 53 -8.48 -6.31 7.08
N LEU A 54 -9.81 -6.20 7.13
CA LEU A 54 -10.67 -6.35 5.94
C LEU A 54 -10.31 -5.34 4.85
N ALA A 55 -10.04 -4.08 5.21
CA ALA A 55 -9.61 -3.06 4.26
C ALA A 55 -8.30 -3.46 3.57
N HIS A 56 -7.32 -3.98 4.31
CA HIS A 56 -6.05 -4.45 3.73
C HIS A 56 -6.23 -5.68 2.84
N VAL A 57 -7.14 -6.59 3.19
CA VAL A 57 -7.49 -7.73 2.33
C VAL A 57 -8.05 -7.23 0.99
N ILE A 58 -8.97 -6.27 1.02
CA ILE A 58 -9.56 -5.68 -0.19
C ILE A 58 -8.51 -4.94 -1.01
N LEU A 59 -7.70 -4.08 -0.37
CA LEU A 59 -6.65 -3.31 -1.00
C LEU A 59 -5.62 -4.21 -1.70
N ALA A 60 -5.12 -5.23 -1.00
CA ALA A 60 -4.17 -6.19 -1.57
C ALA A 60 -4.77 -6.96 -2.75
N GLY A 61 -6.03 -7.37 -2.64
CA GLY A 61 -6.74 -8.08 -3.69
C GLY A 61 -6.93 -7.23 -4.94
N ALA A 62 -7.37 -5.98 -4.76
CA ALA A 62 -7.53 -5.01 -5.83
C ALA A 62 -6.20 -4.68 -6.51
N LEU A 63 -5.14 -4.41 -5.74
CA LEU A 63 -3.80 -4.12 -6.29
C LEU A 63 -3.30 -5.26 -7.16
N VAL A 64 -3.37 -6.50 -6.67
CA VAL A 64 -2.94 -7.69 -7.41
C VAL A 64 -3.81 -7.94 -8.63
N TRP A 65 -5.12 -7.77 -8.51
CA TRP A 65 -6.05 -7.93 -9.62
C TRP A 65 -5.74 -6.92 -10.73
N ILE A 66 -5.60 -5.63 -10.43
CA ILE A 66 -5.27 -4.59 -11.41
C ILE A 66 -3.93 -4.92 -12.08
N TYR A 67 -2.89 -5.24 -11.31
CA TYR A 67 -1.58 -5.61 -11.87
C TYR A 67 -1.69 -6.80 -12.83
N SER A 68 -2.45 -7.84 -12.44
CA SER A 68 -2.62 -9.06 -13.26
C SER A 68 -3.27 -8.80 -14.63
N ARG A 69 -4.01 -7.70 -14.78
CA ARG A 69 -4.68 -7.31 -16.03
C ARG A 69 -3.81 -6.46 -16.95
N GLY A 70 -2.77 -5.83 -16.41
CA GLY A 70 -1.87 -4.92 -17.14
C GLY A 70 -0.42 -5.37 -17.15
N VAL A 71 -0.14 -6.63 -16.80
CA VAL A 71 1.23 -7.16 -16.81
C VAL A 71 1.71 -7.35 -18.25
N GLU A 72 2.89 -6.81 -18.56
CA GLU A 72 3.51 -6.83 -19.89
C GLU A 72 4.79 -7.67 -19.89
N ALA A 73 5.26 -8.10 -21.07
CA ALA A 73 6.54 -8.80 -21.27
C ALA A 73 7.73 -7.82 -21.25
N THR A 74 7.85 -7.02 -20.20
CA THR A 74 8.94 -6.07 -19.96
C THR A 74 9.67 -6.40 -18.65
N PRO A 75 10.87 -5.84 -18.41
CA PRO A 75 11.58 -6.06 -17.15
C PRO A 75 10.69 -5.79 -15.93
N TRP A 76 10.60 -6.78 -15.04
CA TRP A 76 9.60 -6.79 -13.96
C TRP A 76 9.76 -5.60 -13.00
N LEU A 77 10.99 -5.22 -12.65
CA LEU A 77 11.23 -4.20 -11.62
C LEU A 77 10.78 -2.79 -12.07
N PRO A 78 11.22 -2.25 -13.23
CA PRO A 78 10.70 -0.98 -13.74
C PRO A 78 9.18 -0.97 -13.93
N GLN A 79 8.61 -2.10 -14.38
CA GLN A 79 7.16 -2.25 -14.54
C GLN A 79 6.43 -2.15 -13.19
N GLY A 80 6.95 -2.84 -12.17
CA GLY A 80 6.43 -2.79 -10.81
C GLY A 80 6.54 -1.42 -10.16
N LEU A 81 7.67 -0.72 -10.32
CA LEU A 81 7.86 0.62 -9.81
C LEU A 81 6.94 1.64 -10.50
N ARG A 82 6.80 1.57 -11.83
CA ARG A 82 5.85 2.40 -12.59
C ARG A 82 4.43 2.17 -12.11
N PHE A 83 4.05 0.91 -11.89
CA PHE A 83 2.74 0.56 -11.37
C PHE A 83 2.52 1.10 -9.95
N GLY A 84 3.47 0.87 -9.03
CA GLY A 84 3.40 1.38 -7.66
C GLY A 84 3.28 2.92 -7.62
N LEU A 85 4.04 3.63 -8.47
CA LEU A 85 3.95 5.08 -8.59
C LEU A 85 2.57 5.51 -9.07
N ALA A 86 2.02 4.85 -10.09
CA ALA A 86 0.68 5.15 -10.59
C ALA A 86 -0.39 4.95 -9.50
N ILE A 87 -0.30 3.87 -8.70
CA ILE A 87 -1.22 3.63 -7.59
C ILE A 87 -1.02 4.67 -6.48
N ALA A 88 0.20 5.07 -6.15
CA ALA A 88 0.46 6.12 -5.16
C ALA A 88 -0.12 7.47 -5.58
N LEU A 89 -0.02 7.83 -6.86
CA LEU A 89 -0.62 9.04 -7.42
C LEU A 89 -2.15 8.97 -7.51
N LEU A 90 -2.71 7.76 -7.64
CA LEU A 90 -4.16 7.55 -7.63
C LEU A 90 -4.75 7.59 -6.21
N THR A 91 -4.01 7.10 -5.22
CA THR A 91 -4.53 6.82 -3.87
C THR A 91 -3.90 7.68 -2.79
N ILE A 92 -2.60 7.50 -2.52
CA ILE A 92 -1.87 8.07 -1.38
C ILE A 92 -1.77 9.59 -1.46
N VAL A 93 -1.23 10.11 -2.58
CA VAL A 93 -0.98 11.56 -2.72
C VAL A 93 -2.28 12.35 -2.63
N PRO A 94 -3.34 12.02 -3.39
CA PRO A 94 -4.60 12.76 -3.31
C PRO A 94 -5.28 12.60 -1.95
N THR A 95 -5.27 11.40 -1.36
CA THR A 95 -5.96 11.15 -0.07
C THR A 95 -5.39 12.04 1.03
N TYR A 96 -4.07 12.11 1.16
CA TYR A 96 -3.45 12.91 2.22
C TYR A 96 -3.56 14.42 1.98
N ILE A 97 -3.56 14.87 0.71
CA ILE A 97 -3.87 16.27 0.38
C ILE A 97 -5.32 16.59 0.75
N ILE A 98 -6.28 15.72 0.41
CA ILE A 98 -7.69 15.91 0.76
C ILE A 98 -7.86 15.94 2.28
N TYR A 99 -7.24 15.02 3.00
CA TYR A 99 -7.30 15.01 4.46
C TYR A 99 -6.68 16.26 5.07
N TYR A 100 -5.57 16.79 4.54
CA TYR A 100 -5.03 18.06 4.98
C TYR A 100 -6.02 19.22 4.82
N VAL A 101 -6.82 19.22 3.75
CA VAL A 101 -7.81 20.26 3.49
C VAL A 101 -9.02 20.14 4.42
N VAL A 102 -9.50 18.92 4.69
CA VAL A 102 -10.74 18.69 5.45
C VAL A 102 -10.53 18.38 6.93
N GLN A 103 -9.30 18.11 7.35
CA GLN A 103 -8.90 17.83 8.72
C GLN A 103 -7.76 18.77 9.13
N PRO A 104 -7.70 19.22 10.39
CA PRO A 104 -6.64 20.09 10.89
C PRO A 104 -5.33 19.32 11.14
N MET A 105 -4.83 18.60 10.13
CA MET A 105 -3.58 17.85 10.22
C MET A 105 -2.36 18.75 10.01
N PRO A 106 -1.28 18.58 10.80
CA PRO A 106 -0.03 19.28 10.56
C PRO A 106 0.55 18.95 9.17
N SER A 107 0.97 19.97 8.43
CA SER A 107 1.52 19.78 7.08
C SER A 107 2.75 18.85 7.05
N ALA A 108 3.61 18.91 8.08
CA ALA A 108 4.77 18.03 8.20
C ALA A 108 4.37 16.54 8.30
N LEU A 109 3.28 16.23 9.03
CA LEU A 109 2.77 14.86 9.13
C LEU A 109 2.24 14.37 7.79
N VAL A 110 1.50 15.23 7.08
CA VAL A 110 0.97 14.93 5.74
C VAL A 110 2.08 14.62 4.75
N ILE A 111 3.15 15.41 4.74
CA ILE A 111 4.32 15.17 3.88
C ILE A 111 4.96 13.81 4.20
N LYS A 112 5.12 13.47 5.48
CA LYS A 112 5.67 12.18 5.90
C LYS A 112 4.77 11.01 5.52
N GLN A 113 3.46 11.15 5.69
CA GLN A 113 2.48 10.16 5.24
C GLN A 113 2.60 9.88 3.74
N ILE A 114 2.62 10.94 2.93
CA ILE A 114 2.81 10.83 1.48
C ILE A 114 4.14 10.13 1.15
N ALA A 115 5.23 10.52 1.81
CA ALA A 115 6.55 9.95 1.55
C ALA A 115 6.62 8.47 1.95
N PHE A 116 6.21 8.11 3.17
CA PHE A 116 6.34 6.75 3.70
C PHE A 116 5.39 5.78 3.01
N ASP A 117 4.11 6.12 2.86
CA ASP A 117 3.17 5.25 2.13
C ASP A 117 3.48 5.20 0.64
N GLY A 118 3.98 6.31 0.07
CA GLY A 118 4.46 6.34 -1.31
C GLY A 118 5.59 5.34 -1.54
N ILE A 119 6.61 5.35 -0.67
CA ILE A 119 7.71 4.37 -0.70
C ILE A 119 7.18 2.95 -0.51
N LEU A 120 6.29 2.72 0.45
CA LEU A 120 5.66 1.42 0.66
C LEU A 120 4.93 0.94 -0.60
N MET A 121 4.20 1.81 -1.29
CA MET A 121 3.49 1.47 -2.52
C MET A 121 4.44 1.09 -3.66
N LEU A 122 5.60 1.75 -3.77
CA LEU A 122 6.64 1.34 -4.71
C LEU A 122 7.18 -0.06 -4.39
N ILE A 123 7.41 -0.36 -3.11
CA ILE A 123 7.84 -1.69 -2.66
C ILE A 123 6.77 -2.74 -2.98
N LEU A 124 5.49 -2.47 -2.70
CA LEU A 124 4.39 -3.37 -3.02
C LEU A 124 4.27 -3.60 -4.53
N GLY A 125 4.45 -2.55 -5.34
CA GLY A 125 4.52 -2.62 -6.80
C GLY A 125 5.65 -3.53 -7.28
N ALA A 126 6.84 -3.42 -6.68
CA ALA A 126 7.96 -4.31 -6.97
C ALA A 126 7.69 -5.76 -6.54
N ILE A 127 7.07 -5.98 -5.37
CA ILE A 127 6.72 -7.33 -4.88
C ILE A 127 5.72 -8.01 -5.82
N VAL A 128 4.63 -7.33 -6.22
CA VAL A 128 3.63 -7.94 -7.11
C VAL A 128 4.26 -8.26 -8.47
N ALA A 129 5.09 -7.35 -9.00
CA ALA A 129 5.80 -7.59 -10.25
C ALA A 129 6.78 -8.75 -10.14
N PHE A 130 7.49 -8.88 -9.03
CA PHE A 130 8.36 -10.01 -8.77
C PHE A 130 7.58 -11.33 -8.76
N VAL A 131 6.43 -11.40 -8.08
CA VAL A 131 5.59 -12.61 -8.09
C VAL A 131 5.07 -12.91 -9.50
N TYR A 132 4.82 -11.89 -10.31
CA TYR A 132 4.32 -12.04 -11.68
C TYR A 132 5.39 -12.25 -12.75
N ARG A 133 6.66 -12.03 -12.44
CA ARG A 133 7.78 -12.18 -13.39
C ARG A 133 7.73 -13.53 -14.12
N GLN A 134 8.08 -13.50 -15.39
CA GLN A 134 8.28 -14.73 -16.16
C GLN A 134 9.72 -15.23 -15.91
N PRO A 135 9.94 -16.55 -15.78
CA PRO A 135 11.29 -17.09 -15.77
C PRO A 135 11.99 -16.79 -17.12
N GLU A 136 13.28 -16.45 -17.09
CA GLU A 136 14.06 -16.04 -18.28
C GLU A 136 13.95 -17.03 -19.44
N SER A 137 13.75 -18.32 -19.16
CA SER A 137 13.56 -19.38 -20.17
C SER A 137 12.30 -19.27 -21.03
N ALA A 138 11.33 -18.41 -20.65
CA ALA A 138 10.11 -18.16 -21.41
C ALA A 138 10.23 -16.96 -22.37
N SER A 139 11.24 -16.10 -22.18
CA SER A 139 11.47 -14.90 -23.02
C SER A 139 12.26 -15.17 -24.30
N ALA A 140 12.77 -16.40 -24.46
CA ALA A 140 13.63 -16.81 -25.57
C ALA A 140 12.91 -17.69 -26.62
N ARG A 141 11.57 -17.72 -26.62
CA ARG A 141 10.76 -18.43 -27.61
C ARG A 141 9.85 -17.47 -28.35
#